data_AF-A0AAN4ZDZ6-F1
#
_entry.id   AF-A0AAN4ZDZ6-F1
#
_cell.length_a   1.000
_cell.length_b   1.000
_cell.length_c   1.000
_cell.angle_alpha   90.00
_cell.angle_beta   90.00
_cell.angle_gamma   90.00
#
_symmetry.space_group_name_H-M   'P 1'
#
loop_
_entity.id
_entity.type
_entity.pdbx_description
1 polymer ?
#
loop_
_entity_poly.entity_id
_entity_poly.type
_entity_poly.pdbx_seq_one_letter_code
_entity_poly.pdbx_strand_id
1 'polypeptide(L)'
;ITRYFWVNDKESIAYASDFFIDNHHSTYLSHDIVDIDNYCIIVYWRRPFLVFINLIITTGSAVLGGMMFGAYMVMLWSSFCIIKQIKQKPHMSERLIRLNIQLFRALVLQAIIPMLTAYTPIVLCCFLPLIGFSIPIFSVFCPPFCALHPVLDSCIMLATVSQFRKTLVECILCRLNRRNSQVNHREFEFTEHGRDVRLRRRLSDAY
;
A
#
# COMPACT_ATOMS: atom_id res chain seq x y z
N ILE A 1 17.03 -1.01 -12.94
CA ILE A 1 16.48 -1.00 -14.31
C ILE A 1 15.75 0.32 -14.61
N THR A 2 14.86 0.82 -13.74
CA THR A 2 14.23 2.16 -13.87
C THR A 2 15.22 3.34 -13.82
N ARG A 3 16.32 3.22 -13.05
CA ARG A 3 17.36 4.27 -12.96
C ARG A 3 18.06 4.57 -14.30
N TYR A 4 18.19 3.57 -15.16
CA TYR A 4 18.97 3.66 -16.40
C TYR A 4 18.22 4.25 -17.59
N PHE A 5 16.90 4.10 -17.65
CA PHE A 5 16.10 4.55 -18.80
C PHE A 5 15.51 5.95 -18.64
N TRP A 6 15.27 6.42 -17.41
CA TRP A 6 14.46 7.61 -17.14
C TRP A 6 15.06 8.60 -16.14
N VAL A 7 16.03 8.19 -15.32
CA VAL A 7 16.53 8.97 -14.16
C VAL A 7 17.98 9.43 -14.35
N ASN A 8 18.67 8.98 -15.40
CA ASN A 8 20.06 9.35 -15.66
C ASN A 8 20.20 10.66 -16.46
N ASP A 9 19.43 11.67 -16.07
CA ASP A 9 19.63 13.02 -16.61
C ASP A 9 20.73 13.71 -15.79
N LYS A 10 21.92 13.82 -16.41
CA LYS A 10 23.10 14.43 -15.77
C LYS A 10 22.84 15.87 -15.35
N GLU A 11 21.95 16.59 -16.05
CA GLU A 11 21.56 17.96 -15.68
C GLU A 11 20.76 18.00 -14.39
N SER A 12 19.75 17.14 -14.25
CA SER A 12 18.92 17.06 -13.03
C SER A 12 19.75 16.65 -11.80
N ILE A 13 20.73 15.75 -11.97
CA ILE A 13 21.64 15.31 -10.90
C ILE A 13 22.62 16.42 -10.53
N ALA A 14 23.20 17.12 -11.52
CA ALA A 14 24.08 18.26 -11.26
C ALA A 14 23.33 19.40 -10.54
N TYR A 15 22.08 19.67 -10.93
CA TYR A 15 21.23 20.64 -10.26
C TYR A 15 20.89 20.23 -8.82
N ALA A 16 20.54 18.96 -8.59
CA ALA A 16 20.31 18.45 -7.24
C ALA A 16 21.56 18.59 -6.36
N SER A 17 22.73 18.23 -6.89
CA SER A 17 24.00 18.39 -6.19
C SER A 17 24.27 19.84 -5.83
N ASP A 18 24.07 20.77 -6.76
CA ASP A 18 24.27 22.22 -6.52
C ASP A 18 23.27 22.76 -5.49
N PHE A 19 22.01 22.32 -5.54
CA PHE A 19 20.96 22.69 -4.59
C PHE A 19 21.23 22.24 -3.15
N PHE A 20 21.83 21.06 -2.95
CA PHE A 20 22.18 20.59 -1.59
C PHE A 20 23.52 21.11 -1.08
N ILE A 21 24.42 21.53 -1.97
CA ILE A 21 25.73 22.09 -1.61
C ILE A 21 25.61 23.59 -1.29
N ASP A 22 24.71 24.31 -1.97
CA ASP A 22 24.49 25.73 -1.73
C ASP A 22 23.65 25.94 -0.45
N ASN A 23 24.28 26.45 0.61
CA ASN A 23 23.68 26.71 1.93
C ASN A 23 22.58 27.79 1.93
N HIS A 24 22.09 28.21 0.77
CA HIS A 24 21.16 29.33 0.61
C HIS A 24 19.70 28.99 0.93
N HIS A 25 19.34 27.71 0.99
CA HIS A 25 17.98 27.26 1.31
C HIS A 25 17.96 26.45 2.61
N SER A 26 17.31 27.00 3.65
CA SER A 26 17.08 26.32 4.93
C SER A 26 16.14 25.12 4.71
N THR A 27 16.73 23.99 4.35
CA THR A 27 16.01 22.75 4.12
C THR A 27 15.81 22.04 5.47
N TYR A 28 14.61 21.53 5.72
CA TYR A 28 14.24 20.91 7.01
C TYR A 28 14.84 19.51 7.23
N LEU A 29 15.60 18.99 6.27
CA LEU A 29 16.31 17.72 6.38
C LEU A 29 17.82 18.00 6.35
N SER A 30 18.52 17.67 7.44
CA SER A 30 19.97 17.50 7.44
C SER A 30 20.30 16.32 6.52
N HIS A 31 20.93 16.58 5.38
CA HIS A 31 21.37 15.56 4.45
C HIS A 31 22.90 15.55 4.34
N ASP A 32 23.48 14.35 4.37
CA ASP A 32 24.90 14.14 4.09
C ASP A 32 25.13 14.03 2.58
N ILE A 33 26.06 14.84 2.08
CA ILE A 33 26.42 15.04 0.66
C ILE A 33 26.84 13.73 -0.05
N VAL A 34 27.22 12.71 0.72
CA VAL A 34 27.72 11.42 0.23
C VAL A 34 26.60 10.53 -0.33
N ASP A 35 25.33 10.79 0.03
CA ASP A 35 24.19 9.94 -0.33
C ASP A 35 23.26 10.54 -1.41
N ILE A 36 23.67 11.63 -2.06
CA ILE A 36 22.87 12.35 -3.09
C ILE A 36 22.41 11.41 -4.21
N ASP A 37 23.24 10.43 -4.59
CA ASP A 37 22.88 9.45 -5.61
C ASP A 37 21.61 8.68 -5.24
N ASN A 38 21.35 8.44 -3.95
CA ASN A 38 20.19 7.67 -3.46
C ASN A 38 18.88 8.46 -3.45
N TYR A 39 18.90 9.76 -3.76
CA TYR A 39 17.70 10.58 -3.85
C TYR A 39 17.16 10.65 -5.28
N CYS A 40 15.87 10.40 -5.43
CA CYS A 40 15.15 10.65 -6.68
C CYS A 40 14.58 12.07 -6.62
N ILE A 41 15.11 12.98 -7.44
CA ILE A 41 14.70 14.39 -7.46
C ILE A 41 14.17 14.70 -8.85
N ILE A 42 12.96 15.24 -8.90
CA ILE A 42 12.29 15.58 -10.16
C ILE A 42 12.31 17.09 -10.29
N VAL A 43 13.23 17.61 -11.11
CA VAL A 43 13.37 19.05 -11.37
C VAL A 43 12.51 19.40 -12.58
N TYR A 44 11.37 20.04 -12.33
CA TYR A 44 10.47 20.46 -13.40
C TYR A 44 10.87 21.80 -14.04
N TRP A 45 11.67 22.64 -13.36
CA TRP A 45 11.89 24.02 -13.79
C TRP A 45 13.24 24.62 -13.35
N ARG A 46 13.91 25.36 -14.26
CA ARG A 46 15.21 26.01 -13.97
C ARG A 46 15.22 27.55 -14.04
N ARG A 47 14.34 28.27 -14.81
CA ARG A 47 13.94 29.73 -14.79
C ARG A 47 13.00 30.05 -16.01
N PRO A 48 12.55 31.32 -16.26
CA PRO A 48 11.15 31.69 -16.53
C PRO A 48 10.45 31.05 -17.77
N PHE A 49 9.12 31.13 -17.69
CA PHE A 49 7.98 30.43 -18.28
C PHE A 49 8.10 29.34 -19.37
N LEU A 50 9.08 29.37 -20.30
CA LEU A 50 8.84 28.73 -21.61
C LEU A 50 10.02 28.03 -22.31
N VAL A 51 11.25 28.01 -21.78
CA VAL A 51 12.40 27.68 -22.66
C VAL A 51 12.86 26.22 -22.63
N PHE A 52 12.61 25.43 -21.59
CA PHE A 52 12.87 23.98 -21.67
C PHE A 52 11.85 23.20 -20.85
N ILE A 53 10.77 22.75 -21.51
CA ILE A 53 10.02 21.58 -21.04
C ILE A 53 11.03 20.42 -21.09
N ASN A 54 11.35 19.84 -19.95
CA ASN A 54 12.15 18.62 -19.87
C ASN A 54 11.36 17.50 -20.55
N LEU A 55 11.53 17.37 -21.87
CA LEU A 55 10.71 16.55 -22.75
C LEU A 55 10.77 15.08 -22.33
N ILE A 56 11.89 14.67 -21.75
CA ILE A 56 12.06 13.42 -21.03
C ILE A 56 11.06 13.38 -19.87
N ILE A 57 11.21 14.13 -18.79
CA ILE A 57 10.30 14.10 -17.62
C ILE A 57 8.81 14.21 -18.01
N THR A 58 8.48 15.05 -18.99
CA THR A 58 7.12 15.21 -19.53
C THR A 58 6.62 13.98 -20.30
N THR A 59 7.45 13.31 -21.10
CA THR A 59 7.06 12.02 -21.70
C THR A 59 6.90 10.93 -20.64
N GLY A 60 7.64 11.00 -19.53
CA GLY A 60 7.58 10.03 -18.44
C GLY A 60 6.29 10.11 -17.66
N SER A 61 5.88 11.32 -17.31
CA SER A 61 4.59 11.57 -16.68
C SER A 61 3.43 11.20 -17.62
N ALA A 62 3.55 11.46 -18.92
CA ALA A 62 2.54 11.07 -19.91
C ALA A 62 2.39 9.54 -20.03
N VAL A 63 3.49 8.78 -20.05
CA VAL A 63 3.45 7.30 -20.08
C VAL A 63 2.81 6.73 -18.81
N LEU A 64 3.18 7.25 -17.63
CA LEU A 64 2.58 6.85 -16.35
C LEU A 64 1.08 7.18 -16.31
N GLY A 65 0.68 8.37 -16.77
CA GLY A 65 -0.71 8.76 -16.90
C GLY A 65 -1.50 7.86 -17.86
N GLY A 66 -0.89 7.49 -19.00
CA GLY A 66 -1.47 6.56 -19.96
C GLY A 66 -1.70 5.17 -19.39
N MET A 67 -0.73 4.63 -18.63
CA MET A 67 -0.87 3.33 -17.97
C MET A 67 -2.00 3.35 -16.91
N MET A 68 -2.07 4.40 -16.10
CA MET A 68 -3.15 4.58 -15.12
C MET A 68 -4.51 4.65 -15.80
N PHE A 69 -4.64 5.44 -16.86
CA PHE A 69 -5.88 5.56 -17.62
C PHE A 69 -6.30 4.22 -18.23
N GLY A 70 -5.37 3.47 -18.81
CA GLY A 70 -5.62 2.12 -19.33
C GLY A 70 -6.14 1.17 -18.26
N ALA A 71 -5.56 1.20 -17.06
CA ALA A 71 -6.00 0.37 -15.94
C ALA A 71 -7.45 0.70 -15.52
N TYR A 72 -7.81 1.99 -15.43
CA TYR A 72 -9.19 2.40 -15.16
C TYR A 72 -10.16 1.98 -16.25
N MET A 73 -9.77 2.04 -17.53
CA MET A 73 -10.61 1.58 -18.64
C MET A 73 -10.86 0.08 -18.60
N VAL A 74 -9.85 -0.73 -18.32
CA VAL A 74 -10.01 -2.19 -18.14
C VAL A 74 -10.88 -2.50 -16.92
N MET A 75 -10.75 -1.72 -15.84
CA MET A 75 -11.59 -1.85 -14.65
C MET A 75 -13.06 -1.56 -14.97
N LEU A 76 -13.36 -0.48 -15.68
CA LEU A 76 -14.72 -0.13 -16.10
C LEU A 76 -15.29 -1.17 -17.08
N TRP A 77 -14.47 -1.63 -18.04
CA TRP A 77 -14.87 -2.63 -19.03
C TRP A 77 -15.23 -3.97 -18.39
N SER A 78 -14.36 -4.47 -17.52
CA SER A 78 -14.59 -5.72 -16.79
C SER A 78 -15.84 -5.63 -15.89
N SER A 79 -16.05 -4.47 -15.25
CA SER A 79 -17.24 -4.19 -14.45
C SER A 79 -18.52 -4.23 -15.27
N PHE A 80 -18.50 -3.62 -16.46
CA PHE A 80 -19.63 -3.67 -17.38
C PHE A 80 -19.92 -5.10 -17.86
N CYS A 81 -18.87 -5.87 -18.19
CA CYS A 81 -18.99 -7.29 -18.55
C CYS A 81 -19.62 -8.12 -17.43
N ILE A 82 -19.24 -7.90 -16.17
CA ILE A 82 -19.82 -8.62 -15.02
C ILE A 82 -21.31 -8.32 -14.87
N ILE A 83 -21.71 -7.05 -14.92
CA ILE A 83 -23.12 -6.63 -14.83
C ILE A 83 -23.92 -7.23 -15.99
N LYS A 84 -23.37 -7.22 -17.20
CA LYS A 84 -23.99 -7.81 -18.39
C LYS A 84 -24.19 -9.33 -18.22
N GLN A 85 -23.21 -10.06 -17.72
CA GLN A 85 -23.34 -11.51 -17.48
C GLN A 85 -24.36 -11.85 -16.40
N ILE A 86 -24.45 -11.05 -15.33
CA ILE A 86 -25.46 -11.23 -14.28
C ILE A 86 -26.88 -11.04 -14.85
N LYS A 87 -27.08 -10.04 -15.73
CA LYS A 87 -28.38 -9.80 -16.37
C LYS A 87 -28.77 -10.89 -17.38
N GLN A 88 -27.80 -11.53 -18.03
CA GLN A 88 -28.05 -12.51 -19.09
C GLN A 88 -28.23 -13.96 -18.60
N LYS A 89 -27.76 -14.29 -17.39
CA LYS A 89 -27.79 -15.66 -16.85
C LYS A 89 -28.62 -15.74 -15.55
N PRO A 90 -29.94 -15.97 -15.63
CA PRO A 90 -30.81 -16.07 -14.44
C PRO A 90 -30.52 -17.27 -13.54
N HIS A 91 -29.72 -18.24 -14.01
CA HIS A 91 -29.32 -19.45 -13.29
C HIS A 91 -27.96 -19.32 -12.57
N MET A 92 -27.38 -18.12 -12.51
CA MET A 92 -26.19 -17.87 -11.70
C MET A 92 -26.51 -17.97 -10.21
N SER A 93 -25.68 -18.71 -9.46
CA SER A 93 -25.83 -18.82 -8.01
C SER A 93 -25.82 -17.43 -7.36
N GLU A 94 -26.84 -17.13 -6.56
CA GLU A 94 -26.94 -15.85 -5.86
C GLU A 94 -25.70 -15.55 -5.01
N ARG A 95 -25.01 -16.58 -4.52
CA ARG A 95 -23.76 -16.45 -3.78
C ARG A 95 -22.66 -15.84 -4.65
N LEU A 96 -22.57 -16.25 -5.92
CA LEU A 96 -21.57 -15.77 -6.88
C LEU A 96 -21.82 -14.31 -7.26
N ILE A 97 -23.10 -13.94 -7.45
CA ILE A 97 -23.51 -12.55 -7.76
C ILE A 97 -23.15 -11.62 -6.60
N ARG A 98 -23.50 -12.01 -5.36
CA ARG A 98 -23.16 -11.23 -4.16
C ARG A 98 -21.65 -11.07 -3.98
N LEU A 99 -20.86 -12.10 -4.28
CA LEU A 99 -19.40 -12.06 -4.15
C LEU A 99 -18.76 -11.12 -5.18
N ASN A 100 -19.19 -11.16 -6.45
CA ASN A 100 -18.68 -10.26 -7.49
C ASN A 100 -19.00 -8.78 -7.19
N ILE A 101 -20.21 -8.49 -6.70
CA ILE A 101 -20.59 -7.11 -6.32
C ILE A 101 -19.75 -6.60 -5.14
N GLN A 102 -19.47 -7.46 -4.15
CA GLN A 102 -18.63 -7.08 -3.01
C GLN A 102 -17.18 -6.84 -3.43
N LEU A 103 -16.63 -7.69 -4.30
CA LEU A 103 -15.28 -7.51 -4.85
C LEU A 103 -15.20 -6.21 -5.66
N PHE A 104 -16.20 -5.91 -6.48
CA PHE A 104 -16.28 -4.65 -7.22
C PHE A 104 -16.32 -3.44 -6.29
N ARG A 105 -17.18 -3.48 -5.26
CA ARG A 105 -17.26 -2.39 -4.28
C ARG A 105 -15.94 -2.20 -3.53
N ALA A 106 -15.24 -3.29 -3.20
CA ALA A 106 -13.91 -3.23 -2.61
C ALA A 106 -12.91 -2.57 -3.57
N LEU A 107 -12.87 -3.01 -4.83
CA LEU A 107 -11.99 -2.48 -5.86
C LEU A 107 -12.19 -0.96 -6.10
N VAL A 108 -13.44 -0.50 -6.11
CA VAL A 108 -13.77 0.93 -6.26
C VAL A 108 -13.34 1.72 -5.03
N LEU A 109 -13.62 1.23 -3.82
CA LEU A 109 -13.23 1.91 -2.57
C LEU A 109 -11.71 1.98 -2.43
N GLN A 110 -11.05 0.88 -2.79
CA GLN A 110 -9.61 0.70 -2.81
C GLN A 110 -8.93 1.61 -3.85
N ALA A 111 -9.58 1.95 -4.95
CA ALA A 111 -9.06 2.94 -5.90
C ALA A 111 -9.26 4.38 -5.42
N ILE A 112 -10.42 4.70 -4.83
CA ILE A 112 -10.78 6.07 -4.44
C ILE A 112 -9.93 6.57 -3.25
N ILE A 113 -9.72 5.74 -2.23
CA ILE A 113 -9.01 6.15 -1.01
C ILE A 113 -7.55 6.59 -1.29
N PRO A 114 -6.68 5.79 -1.94
CA PRO A 114 -5.34 6.24 -2.27
C PRO A 114 -5.34 7.38 -3.29
N MET A 115 -6.35 7.50 -4.17
CA MET A 115 -6.50 8.70 -5.01
C MET A 115 -6.68 9.96 -4.16
N LEU A 116 -7.52 9.91 -3.13
CA LEU A 116 -7.77 11.08 -2.27
C LEU A 116 -6.63 11.33 -1.27
N THR A 117 -6.01 10.28 -0.73
CA THR A 117 -5.04 10.41 0.37
C THR A 117 -3.59 10.50 -0.11
N ALA A 118 -3.19 9.68 -1.08
CA ALA A 118 -1.80 9.61 -1.56
C ALA A 118 -1.58 10.42 -2.84
N TYR A 119 -2.53 10.41 -3.79
CA TYR A 119 -2.38 11.18 -5.02
C TYR A 119 -2.61 12.67 -4.82
N THR A 120 -3.49 13.10 -3.92
CA THR A 120 -3.67 14.54 -3.63
C THR A 120 -2.37 15.26 -3.27
N PRO A 121 -1.54 14.81 -2.30
CA PRO A 121 -0.27 15.48 -1.99
C PRO A 121 0.73 15.39 -3.15
N ILE A 122 0.75 14.31 -3.94
CA ILE A 122 1.62 14.17 -5.12
C ILE A 122 1.22 15.16 -6.21
N VAL A 123 -0.07 15.22 -6.53
CA VAL A 123 -0.65 16.14 -7.52
C VAL A 123 -0.40 17.57 -7.08
N LEU A 124 -0.63 17.90 -5.80
CA LEU A 124 -0.30 19.21 -5.27
C LEU A 124 1.21 19.49 -5.38
N CYS A 125 2.10 18.57 -5.02
CA CYS A 125 3.54 18.73 -5.21
C CYS A 125 3.95 18.93 -6.68
N CYS A 126 3.24 18.34 -7.63
CA CYS A 126 3.54 18.45 -9.05
C CYS A 126 2.91 19.71 -9.70
N PHE A 127 1.70 20.09 -9.28
CA PHE A 127 0.94 21.20 -9.87
C PHE A 127 1.23 22.56 -9.21
N LEU A 128 1.52 22.61 -7.90
CA LEU A 128 1.87 23.87 -7.23
C LEU A 128 3.08 24.56 -7.87
N PRO A 129 4.18 23.84 -8.21
CA PRO A 129 5.32 24.44 -8.90
C PRO A 129 4.98 24.98 -10.29
N LEU A 130 3.98 24.40 -10.97
CA LEU A 130 3.52 24.89 -12.29
C LEU A 130 2.79 26.23 -12.21
N ILE A 131 2.19 26.55 -11.05
CA ILE A 131 1.51 27.83 -10.78
C ILE A 131 2.47 28.86 -10.14
N GLY A 132 3.73 28.47 -9.90
CA GLY A 132 4.75 29.32 -9.28
C GLY A 132 4.72 29.34 -7.75
N PHE A 133 3.93 28.45 -7.12
CA PHE A 133 3.92 28.28 -5.66
C PHE A 133 4.80 27.10 -5.28
N SER A 134 5.75 27.31 -4.35
CA SER A 134 6.57 26.22 -3.79
C SER A 134 6.24 26.08 -2.30
N ILE A 135 5.61 24.97 -1.93
CA ILE A 135 5.33 24.61 -0.53
C ILE A 135 6.16 23.36 -0.19
N PRO A 136 7.35 23.51 0.42
CA PRO A 136 8.30 22.41 0.62
C PRO A 136 7.79 21.33 1.57
N ILE A 137 6.85 21.67 2.46
CA ILE A 137 6.25 20.74 3.43
C ILE A 137 5.61 19.52 2.76
N PHE A 138 4.93 19.69 1.61
CA PHE A 138 4.28 18.56 0.94
C PHE A 138 5.29 17.53 0.40
N SER A 139 6.50 17.97 0.03
CA SER A 139 7.56 17.08 -0.47
C SER A 139 8.09 16.14 0.62
N VAL A 140 8.05 16.56 1.89
CA VAL A 140 8.47 15.74 3.04
C VAL A 140 7.42 14.70 3.40
N PHE A 141 6.13 15.05 3.28
CA PHE A 141 5.03 14.15 3.59
C PHE A 141 4.71 13.14 2.47
N CYS A 142 4.98 13.50 1.22
CA CYS A 142 4.66 12.70 0.05
C CYS A 142 5.28 11.27 0.09
N PRO A 143 6.59 11.07 0.36
CA PRO A 143 7.20 9.73 0.38
C PRO A 143 6.62 8.79 1.45
N PRO A 144 6.42 9.20 2.72
CA PRO A 144 5.74 8.38 3.72
C PRO A 144 4.33 7.95 3.29
N PHE A 145 3.53 8.86 2.72
CA PHE A 145 2.18 8.53 2.24
C PHE A 145 2.21 7.55 1.06
N CYS A 146 3.18 7.68 0.16
CA CYS A 146 3.41 6.72 -0.93
C CYS A 146 3.81 5.34 -0.40
N ALA A 147 4.68 5.29 0.61
CA ALA A 147 5.14 4.04 1.22
C ALA A 147 4.03 3.31 2.00
N LEU A 148 3.08 4.05 2.59
CA LEU A 148 1.95 3.49 3.33
C LEU A 148 0.79 3.03 2.42
N HIS A 149 0.73 3.52 1.18
CA HIS A 149 -0.37 3.20 0.25
C HIS A 149 -0.63 1.68 0.11
N PRO A 150 0.37 0.80 -0.12
CA PRO A 150 0.12 -0.63 -0.31
C PRO A 150 -0.45 -1.33 0.94
N VAL A 151 -0.09 -0.81 2.11
CA VAL A 151 -0.60 -1.32 3.40
C VAL A 151 -2.05 -0.91 3.59
N LEU A 152 -2.38 0.36 3.31
CA LEU A 152 -3.76 0.86 3.38
C LEU A 152 -4.65 0.15 2.37
N ASP A 153 -4.16 -0.05 1.16
CA ASP A 153 -4.79 -0.78 0.06
C ASP A 153 -5.22 -2.20 0.49
N SER A 154 -4.28 -2.94 1.10
CA SER A 154 -4.51 -4.28 1.65
C SER A 154 -5.52 -4.27 2.81
N CYS A 155 -5.42 -3.30 3.73
CA CYS A 155 -6.35 -3.16 4.85
C CYS A 155 -7.79 -2.89 4.40
N ILE A 156 -7.97 -2.04 3.39
CA ILE A 156 -9.30 -1.68 2.85
C ILE A 156 -9.95 -2.87 2.15
N MET A 157 -9.17 -3.63 1.37
CA MET A 157 -9.64 -4.85 0.72
C MET A 157 -10.14 -5.87 1.76
N LEU A 158 -9.36 -6.09 2.83
CA LEU A 158 -9.70 -6.99 3.93
C LEU A 158 -10.94 -6.51 4.72
N ALA A 159 -11.08 -5.20 4.93
CA ALA A 159 -12.22 -4.62 5.66
C ALA A 159 -13.52 -4.60 4.85
N THR A 160 -13.44 -4.44 3.52
CA THR A 160 -14.62 -4.28 2.65
C THR A 160 -15.22 -5.61 2.23
N VAL A 161 -14.40 -6.64 2.00
CA VAL A 161 -14.92 -7.95 1.57
C VAL A 161 -15.40 -8.73 2.80
N SER A 162 -16.72 -8.79 2.97
CA SER A 162 -17.36 -9.43 4.13
C SER A 162 -17.02 -10.93 4.29
N GLN A 163 -16.72 -11.63 3.19
CA GLN A 163 -16.24 -13.01 3.19
C GLN A 163 -14.84 -13.10 3.80
N PHE A 164 -13.92 -12.18 3.48
CA PHE A 164 -12.59 -12.14 4.09
C PHE A 164 -12.68 -11.86 5.57
N ARG A 165 -13.53 -10.94 6.03
CA ARG A 165 -13.72 -10.73 7.48
C ARG A 165 -14.21 -11.98 8.19
N LYS A 166 -15.18 -12.70 7.62
CA LYS A 166 -15.68 -13.96 8.20
C LYS A 166 -14.60 -15.03 8.23
N THR A 167 -13.87 -15.22 7.14
CA THR A 167 -12.77 -16.18 7.06
C THR A 167 -11.58 -15.79 7.94
N LEU A 168 -11.29 -14.50 8.11
CA LEU A 168 -10.26 -14.00 9.03
C LEU A 168 -10.68 -14.21 10.48
N VAL A 169 -11.92 -13.89 10.83
CA VAL A 169 -12.46 -14.11 12.18
C VAL A 169 -12.50 -15.61 12.47
N GLU A 170 -12.94 -16.45 11.54
CA GLU A 170 -12.86 -17.91 11.67
C GLU A 170 -11.42 -18.38 11.79
N CYS A 171 -10.49 -17.89 10.97
CA CYS A 171 -9.08 -18.29 11.04
C CYS A 171 -8.46 -17.88 12.38
N ILE A 172 -8.70 -16.64 12.84
CA ILE A 172 -8.20 -16.12 14.12
C ILE A 172 -8.84 -16.88 15.28
N LEU A 173 -10.17 -17.06 15.29
CA LEU A 173 -10.87 -17.83 16.32
C LEU A 173 -10.45 -19.30 16.32
N CYS A 174 -10.28 -19.94 15.16
CA CYS A 174 -9.78 -21.31 15.08
C CYS A 174 -8.34 -21.41 15.57
N ARG A 175 -7.47 -20.43 15.29
CA ARG A 175 -6.09 -20.37 15.80
C ARG A 175 -6.08 -20.17 17.31
N LEU A 176 -6.93 -19.28 17.83
CA LEU A 176 -7.09 -19.04 19.27
C LEU A 176 -7.67 -20.28 19.98
N ASN A 177 -8.70 -20.89 19.41
CA ASN A 177 -9.32 -22.11 19.95
C ASN A 177 -8.36 -23.29 19.93
N ARG A 178 -7.59 -23.47 18.84
CA ARG A 178 -6.55 -24.51 18.74
C ARG A 178 -5.41 -24.27 19.73
N ARG A 179 -5.03 -23.02 19.98
CA ARG A 179 -4.06 -22.67 21.02
C ARG A 179 -4.63 -22.99 22.41
N ASN A 180 -5.89 -22.67 22.66
CA ASN A 180 -6.57 -22.96 23.93
C ASN A 180 -6.72 -24.47 24.18
N SER A 181 -7.07 -25.25 23.15
CA SER A 181 -7.17 -26.71 23.23
C SER A 181 -5.81 -27.37 23.54
N GLN A 182 -4.71 -26.87 22.96
CA GLN A 182 -3.38 -27.40 23.28
C GLN A 182 -2.90 -27.06 24.68
N VAL A 183 -3.26 -25.88 25.21
CA VAL A 183 -2.95 -25.52 26.61
C VAL A 183 -3.74 -26.39 27.57
N ASN A 184 -5.05 -26.56 27.35
CA ASN A 184 -5.90 -27.39 28.21
C ASN A 184 -5.47 -28.86 28.21
N HIS A 185 -5.04 -29.42 27.07
CA HIS A 185 -4.56 -30.80 27.01
C HIS A 185 -3.29 -31.00 27.85
N ARG A 186 -2.36 -30.03 27.83
CA ARG A 186 -1.14 -30.09 28.64
C ARG A 186 -1.41 -29.94 30.14
N GLU A 187 -2.39 -29.11 30.53
CA GLU A 187 -2.82 -29.01 31.93
C GLU A 187 -3.46 -30.31 32.44
N PHE A 188 -4.24 -31.00 31.60
CA PHE A 188 -4.82 -32.31 31.94
C PHE A 188 -3.76 -33.39 32.11
N GLU A 189 -2.78 -33.50 31.19
CA GLU A 189 -1.67 -34.46 31.32
C GLU A 189 -0.85 -34.20 32.59
N PHE A 190 -0.58 -32.94 32.92
CA PHE A 190 0.16 -32.58 34.14
C PHE A 190 -0.61 -32.90 35.42
N THR A 191 -1.93 -32.66 35.43
CA THR A 191 -2.78 -32.99 36.59
C THR A 191 -3.00 -34.49 36.76
N GLU A 192 -3.07 -35.27 35.69
CA GLU A 192 -3.19 -36.72 35.75
C GLU A 192 -1.90 -37.37 36.25
N HIS A 193 -0.75 -36.98 35.68
CA HIS A 193 0.56 -37.45 36.12
C HIS A 193 0.83 -37.10 37.59
N GLY A 194 0.49 -35.88 38.01
CA GLY A 194 0.61 -35.46 39.41
C GLY A 194 -0.35 -36.16 40.37
N ARG A 195 -1.45 -36.75 39.88
CA ARG A 195 -2.40 -37.54 40.68
C ARG A 195 -1.87 -38.95 40.86
N ASP A 196 -1.34 -39.54 39.78
CA ASP A 196 -0.81 -40.90 39.76
C ASP A 196 0.45 -41.05 40.63
N VAL A 197 1.36 -40.06 40.58
CA VAL A 197 2.53 -39.98 41.47
C VAL A 197 2.13 -39.88 42.95
N ARG A 198 1.07 -39.12 43.27
CA ARG A 198 0.55 -39.01 44.64
C ARG A 198 -0.09 -40.31 45.12
N LEU A 199 -0.81 -41.01 44.24
CA LEU A 199 -1.44 -42.29 44.56
C LEU A 199 -0.37 -43.35 44.84
N ARG A 200 0.68 -43.42 44.02
CA ARG A 200 1.83 -44.32 44.24
C ARG A 200 2.53 -44.06 45.58
N ARG A 201 2.74 -42.79 45.95
CA ARG A 201 3.32 -42.49 47.29
C ARG A 201 2.43 -42.98 48.41
N ARG A 202 1.12 -42.70 48.37
CA ARG A 202 0.19 -43.17 49.41
C ARG A 202 0.13 -44.69 49.54
N LEU A 203 0.25 -45.42 48.44
CA LEU A 203 0.31 -46.88 48.48
C LEU A 203 1.63 -47.40 49.06
N SER A 204 2.74 -46.70 48.79
CA SER A 204 4.04 -47.03 49.36
C SER A 204 4.15 -46.73 50.86
N ASP A 205 3.37 -45.76 51.37
CA ASP A 205 3.33 -45.44 52.80
C ASP A 205 2.39 -46.37 53.60
N ALA A 206 1.55 -47.16 52.90
CA ALA A 206 0.53 -48.03 53.49
C ALA A 206 0.94 -49.52 53.58
N TYR A 207 2.05 -49.90 52.96
CA TYR A 207 2.64 -51.25 52.95
C TYR A 207 4.02 -51.21 53.60
#